data_AF-A0A535ZU45-F1
#
_entry.id   AF-A0A535ZU45-F1
#
_cell.length_a   1.000
_cell.length_b   1.000
_cell.length_c   1.000
_cell.angle_alpha   90.00
_cell.angle_beta   90.00
_cell.angle_gamma   90.00
#
_symmetry.space_group_name_H-M   'P 1'
#
loop_
_entity.id
_entity.type
_entity.pdbx_description
1 polymer ?
#
loop_
_entity_poly.entity_id
_entity_poly.type
_entity_poly.pdbx_seq_one_letter_code
_entity_poly.pdbx_strand_id
1 'polypeptide(L)'
;MRYLAGLLLALALSGAIVAAGLGIVNSYRHRRRASLVWAFAAVTLFVGQCGLGQLMNASKPTAGQQVAVKPSASPTHPATQINSRPSPWSPAQPGATRLPVAGFGRMVVDPTTSQVFVSSPQSSAIVVLDFSGNIVRTITDEPGADAMVVIGSVLYVTLTTAGAIDEIDTGKLSRIRTLTSGLVSPADLVAASGRLWTTTGPCANWSTQLVSVDPKSGTSKTFKLPIESSLSYCAAFAANDPTAGRILAWDRGLEPATVSLIDVSTGIPVFVQSAREDRLGNLKDVAFTRDGARFITASGAPYEFDEWLITNLAQDGVIYPAGPYPVAVAATYSGKETMAGGLWQPYGQDVYEYAVGWPSSALPGHHMGTTSSQVYDRGLAFSVDGSSIFVLTGDQQPGSVDVTFNVIGAA
;
A
#
# COMPACT_ATOMS: atom_id res chain seq x y z
N MET A 1 30.49 4.98 -40.32
CA MET A 1 29.71 6.24 -40.39
C MET A 1 28.23 6.06 -39.96
N ARG A 2 27.94 5.42 -38.82
CA ARG A 2 26.60 5.48 -38.18
C ARG A 2 26.65 5.75 -36.66
N TYR A 3 27.83 5.87 -36.07
CA TYR A 3 28.01 6.16 -34.65
C TYR A 3 28.41 7.62 -34.34
N LEU A 4 28.60 8.49 -35.34
CA LEU A 4 28.83 9.93 -35.12
C LEU A 4 27.56 10.79 -35.16
N ALA A 5 26.44 10.27 -35.67
CA ALA A 5 25.19 11.04 -35.74
C ALA A 5 24.41 11.05 -34.42
N GLY A 6 24.56 10.01 -33.58
CA GLY A 6 23.86 9.93 -32.29
C GLY A 6 24.45 10.84 -31.20
N LEU A 7 25.76 11.11 -31.24
CA LEU A 7 26.43 11.92 -30.23
C LEU A 7 26.14 13.43 -30.41
N LEU A 8 25.91 13.88 -31.64
CA LEU A 8 25.59 15.28 -31.96
C LEU A 8 24.14 15.66 -31.61
N LEU A 9 23.21 14.70 -31.55
CA LEU A 9 21.82 14.98 -31.16
C LEU A 9 21.65 15.10 -29.63
N ALA A 10 22.48 14.39 -28.85
CA ALA A 10 22.48 14.47 -27.38
C ALA A 10 23.12 15.77 -26.84
N LEU A 11 24.06 16.36 -27.58
CA LEU A 11 24.69 17.64 -27.24
C LEU A 11 23.83 18.86 -27.62
N ALA A 12 22.87 18.72 -28.55
CA ALA A 12 21.96 19.80 -28.92
C ALA A 12 20.80 19.99 -27.92
N LEU A 13 20.31 18.91 -27.27
CA LEU A 13 19.25 19.03 -26.25
C LEU A 13 19.76 19.53 -24.89
N SER A 14 21.04 19.32 -24.58
CA SER A 14 21.63 19.79 -23.33
C SER A 14 21.98 21.29 -23.35
N GLY A 15 22.17 21.89 -24.54
CA GLY A 15 22.35 23.33 -24.71
C GLY A 15 21.07 24.16 -24.59
N ALA A 16 19.90 23.58 -24.89
CA ALA A 16 18.62 24.29 -24.87
C ALA A 16 18.02 24.47 -23.45
N ILE A 17 18.35 23.57 -22.52
CA ILE A 17 17.83 23.60 -21.14
C ILE A 17 18.56 24.66 -20.29
N VAL A 18 19.83 24.95 -20.59
CA VAL A 18 20.61 25.99 -19.88
C VAL A 18 20.21 27.41 -20.33
N ALA A 19 19.72 27.58 -21.56
CA ALA A 19 19.29 28.89 -22.07
C ALA A 19 17.90 29.34 -21.55
N ALA A 20 17.01 28.41 -21.16
CA ALA A 20 15.71 28.75 -20.59
C ALA A 20 15.79 29.14 -19.10
N GLY A 21 16.81 28.66 -18.37
CA GLY A 21 17.01 28.95 -16.94
C GLY A 21 17.58 30.35 -16.64
N LEU A 22 18.30 30.96 -17.58
CA LEU A 22 18.83 32.33 -17.41
C LEU A 22 17.86 33.45 -17.85
N GLY A 23 16.74 33.11 -18.50
CA GLY A 23 15.76 34.09 -19.01
C GLY A 23 14.76 34.62 -17.97
N ILE A 24 14.63 33.99 -16.79
CA ILE A 24 13.60 34.34 -15.79
C ILE A 24 14.17 35.13 -14.60
N VAL A 25 15.49 35.29 -14.50
CA VAL A 25 16.13 35.98 -13.35
C VAL A 25 16.19 37.51 -13.54
N ASN A 26 15.81 38.06 -14.70
CA ASN A 26 15.97 39.50 -14.98
C ASN A 26 14.70 40.36 -14.74
N SER A 27 13.79 39.94 -13.87
CA SER A 27 12.56 40.72 -13.62
C SER A 27 12.18 40.86 -12.16
N TYR A 28 13.10 40.87 -11.19
CA TYR A 28 12.77 41.36 -9.84
C TYR A 28 13.99 41.93 -9.12
N ARG A 29 14.35 43.17 -9.46
CA ARG A 29 15.17 44.04 -8.60
C ARG A 29 14.37 45.29 -8.28
N HIS A 30 13.71 45.31 -7.12
CA HIS A 30 13.81 46.44 -6.18
C HIS A 30 13.12 46.20 -4.83
N ARG A 31 13.92 46.44 -3.78
CA ARG A 31 13.58 46.91 -2.41
C ARG A 31 13.41 45.88 -1.27
N ARG A 32 14.50 45.83 -0.48
CA ARG A 32 14.63 45.91 1.00
C ARG A 32 14.74 44.59 1.81
N ARG A 33 16.01 44.32 2.18
CA ARG A 33 16.58 43.83 3.46
C ARG A 33 15.65 43.15 4.48
N ALA A 34 15.93 41.88 4.80
CA ALA A 34 16.32 41.41 6.15
C ALA A 34 16.69 39.91 6.08
N SER A 35 17.50 39.47 7.05
CA SER A 35 18.40 38.31 7.05
C SER A 35 17.78 36.97 7.46
N LEU A 36 18.25 35.83 6.89
CA LEU A 36 18.30 34.45 7.46
C LEU A 36 19.04 33.54 6.44
N VAL A 37 20.26 33.06 6.70
CA VAL A 37 20.68 31.78 7.37
C VAL A 37 20.52 30.51 6.48
N TRP A 38 21.68 29.96 6.12
CA TRP A 38 22.06 28.54 5.89
C TRP A 38 21.53 27.66 4.72
N ALA A 39 22.51 26.90 4.22
CA ALA A 39 22.50 25.56 3.58
C ALA A 39 22.26 25.43 2.05
N PHE A 40 23.33 25.01 1.35
CA PHE A 40 23.26 24.27 0.09
C PHE A 40 24.48 23.35 -0.04
N ALA A 41 24.23 22.04 -0.20
CA ALA A 41 25.01 21.05 -0.97
C ALA A 41 24.48 19.64 -0.63
N ALA A 42 24.38 18.66 -1.52
CA ALA A 42 24.47 18.60 -2.96
C ALA A 42 23.92 17.22 -3.37
N VAL A 43 23.27 17.16 -4.54
CA VAL A 43 22.85 15.93 -5.22
C VAL A 43 24.00 15.51 -6.14
N THR A 44 24.45 14.25 -6.06
CA THR A 44 25.28 13.65 -7.12
C THR A 44 24.88 12.20 -7.40
N LEU A 45 24.78 11.94 -8.71
CA LEU A 45 24.33 10.72 -9.38
C LEU A 45 25.18 9.47 -9.13
N PHE A 46 24.48 8.33 -9.22
CA PHE A 46 25.01 6.98 -9.44
C PHE A 46 25.22 6.73 -10.94
N VAL A 47 26.46 6.45 -11.37
CA VAL A 47 26.76 5.61 -12.55
C VAL A 47 27.99 4.78 -12.22
N GLY A 48 27.89 3.47 -12.45
CA GLY A 48 28.85 2.47 -11.99
C GLY A 48 30.15 2.40 -12.78
N GLN A 49 31.07 1.58 -12.27
CA GLN A 49 32.21 1.10 -13.03
C GLN A 49 32.68 -0.27 -12.56
N CYS A 50 32.63 -1.24 -13.49
CA CYS A 50 33.47 -2.43 -13.51
C CYS A 50 34.95 -2.02 -13.55
N GLY A 51 35.79 -2.85 -12.92
CA GLY A 51 37.12 -2.47 -12.48
C GLY A 51 38.25 -2.48 -13.50
N LEU A 52 39.42 -2.08 -13.00
CA LEU A 52 40.74 -2.57 -13.37
C LEU A 52 41.68 -2.19 -12.21
N GLY A 53 42.50 -3.14 -11.77
CA GLY A 53 43.25 -3.04 -10.53
C GLY A 53 44.46 -2.12 -10.55
N GLN A 54 45.01 -1.87 -9.35
CA GLN A 54 46.44 -1.68 -9.14
C GLN A 54 46.82 -2.04 -7.70
N LEU A 55 47.87 -2.86 -7.61
CA LEU A 55 48.59 -3.29 -6.42
C LEU A 55 49.17 -2.11 -5.64
N MET A 56 48.98 -2.07 -4.32
CA MET A 56 50.00 -1.55 -3.37
C MET A 56 49.90 -2.26 -2.01
N ASN A 57 51.09 -2.48 -1.43
CA ASN A 57 51.44 -3.24 -0.25
C ASN A 57 50.62 -2.95 1.03
N ALA A 58 50.29 -4.01 1.77
CA ALA A 58 50.07 -3.94 3.21
C ALA A 58 50.72 -5.14 3.92
N SER A 59 51.44 -4.81 4.97
CA SER A 59 52.35 -5.61 5.80
C SER A 59 51.65 -6.69 6.63
N LYS A 60 52.34 -7.84 6.81
CA LYS A 60 51.99 -8.91 7.75
C LYS A 60 51.92 -8.41 9.20
N PRO A 61 51.02 -8.98 10.03
CA PRO A 61 51.25 -9.14 11.45
C PRO A 61 51.42 -10.62 11.86
N THR A 62 52.23 -10.76 12.90
CA THR A 62 52.79 -11.98 13.49
C THR A 62 51.80 -12.70 14.42
N ALA A 63 52.01 -14.00 14.63
CA ALA A 63 51.19 -14.92 15.41
C ALA A 63 51.34 -14.82 16.94
N GLY A 64 50.26 -15.20 17.66
CA GLY A 64 50.13 -15.37 19.12
C GLY A 64 48.95 -14.52 19.61
N GLN A 65 47.86 -15.02 20.23
CA GLN A 65 47.72 -16.10 21.20
C GLN A 65 46.25 -16.58 21.17
N GLN A 66 46.03 -17.90 21.12
CA GLN A 66 44.70 -18.53 21.11
C GLN A 66 44.02 -18.44 22.48
N VAL A 67 42.79 -17.96 22.52
CA VAL A 67 41.80 -18.30 23.56
C VAL A 67 40.63 -18.95 22.85
N ALA A 68 40.45 -20.25 23.10
CA ALA A 68 39.45 -21.09 22.47
C ALA A 68 38.04 -20.75 22.98
N VAL A 69 37.17 -20.24 22.11
CA VAL A 69 35.72 -20.29 22.31
C VAL A 69 35.18 -21.42 21.45
N LYS A 70 34.74 -22.48 22.13
CA LYS A 70 34.12 -23.68 21.56
C LYS A 70 32.86 -23.29 20.77
N PRO A 71 32.70 -23.67 19.49
CA PRO A 71 31.41 -23.57 18.83
C PRO A 71 30.44 -24.55 19.51
N SER A 72 29.35 -24.02 20.06
CA SER A 72 28.25 -24.84 20.57
C SER A 72 27.59 -25.55 19.38
N ALA A 73 27.60 -26.88 19.43
CA ALA A 73 27.01 -27.73 18.40
C ALA A 73 25.49 -27.49 18.33
N SER A 74 24.99 -27.21 17.13
CA SER A 74 23.57 -27.40 16.80
C SER A 74 23.21 -28.87 17.03
N PRO A 75 22.04 -29.20 17.59
CA PRO A 75 21.55 -30.56 17.57
C PRO A 75 21.26 -30.96 16.12
N THR A 76 21.91 -32.03 15.68
CA THR A 76 21.63 -32.69 14.39
C THR A 76 20.21 -33.22 14.40
N HIS A 77 19.27 -32.51 13.75
CA HIS A 77 17.99 -33.08 13.37
C HIS A 77 18.23 -34.08 12.23
N PRO A 78 17.77 -35.34 12.32
CA PRO A 78 17.83 -36.27 11.21
C PRO A 78 17.01 -35.71 10.04
N ALA A 79 17.61 -35.71 8.84
CA ALA A 79 16.92 -35.35 7.61
C ALA A 79 15.80 -36.36 7.35
N THR A 80 14.57 -36.01 7.71
CA THR A 80 13.38 -36.72 7.26
C THR A 80 13.25 -36.46 5.76
N GLN A 81 13.59 -37.46 4.94
CA GLN A 81 13.28 -37.43 3.51
C GLN A 81 11.76 -37.33 3.36
N ILE A 82 11.29 -36.15 2.98
CA ILE A 82 9.94 -35.94 2.48
C ILE A 82 9.87 -36.64 1.12
N ASN A 83 9.26 -37.82 1.10
CA ASN A 83 8.87 -38.50 -0.13
C ASN A 83 7.98 -37.54 -0.93
N SER A 84 8.53 -36.92 -1.96
CA SER A 84 7.82 -36.08 -2.92
C SER A 84 7.00 -36.97 -3.86
N ARG A 85 5.92 -37.53 -3.33
CA ARG A 85 4.84 -37.99 -4.21
C ARG A 85 4.18 -36.73 -4.77
N PRO A 86 4.11 -36.53 -6.10
CA PRO A 86 3.36 -35.41 -6.65
C PRO A 86 1.93 -35.54 -6.15
N SER A 87 1.47 -34.53 -5.39
CA SER A 87 0.07 -34.42 -5.02
C SER A 87 -0.75 -34.46 -6.31
N PRO A 88 -1.85 -35.25 -6.35
CA PRO A 88 -2.78 -35.14 -7.46
C PRO A 88 -3.23 -33.68 -7.51
N TRP A 89 -3.15 -33.14 -8.73
CA TRP A 89 -3.41 -31.74 -9.02
C TRP A 89 -4.77 -31.40 -8.43
N SER A 90 -4.79 -30.43 -7.52
CA SER A 90 -6.05 -29.83 -7.09
C SER A 90 -6.79 -29.41 -8.36
N PRO A 91 -8.10 -29.68 -8.50
CA PRO A 91 -8.85 -29.19 -9.65
C PRO A 91 -8.64 -27.67 -9.77
N ALA A 92 -8.59 -27.16 -11.01
CA ALA A 92 -8.49 -25.73 -11.26
C ALA A 92 -9.56 -25.00 -10.43
N GLN A 93 -9.13 -24.06 -9.58
CA GLN A 93 -10.05 -23.30 -8.76
C GLN A 93 -11.03 -22.55 -9.68
N PRO A 94 -12.35 -22.67 -9.46
CA PRO A 94 -13.30 -21.75 -10.04
C PRO A 94 -12.95 -20.31 -9.59
N GLY A 95 -12.99 -19.33 -10.49
CA GLY A 95 -13.22 -17.93 -10.07
C GLY A 95 -12.13 -16.89 -10.36
N ALA A 96 -11.22 -17.11 -11.32
CA ALA A 96 -10.39 -16.01 -11.85
C ALA A 96 -11.16 -15.23 -12.92
N THR A 97 -11.42 -13.96 -12.68
CA THR A 97 -12.12 -13.05 -13.58
C THR A 97 -11.19 -11.92 -14.01
N ARG A 98 -10.87 -11.85 -15.30
CA ARG A 98 -10.11 -10.72 -15.85
C ARG A 98 -11.01 -9.48 -15.87
N LEU A 99 -10.58 -8.42 -15.21
CA LEU A 99 -11.34 -7.18 -15.14
C LEU A 99 -11.16 -6.37 -16.44
N PRO A 100 -12.22 -5.68 -16.93
CA PRO A 100 -12.16 -4.87 -18.14
C PRO A 100 -11.56 -3.48 -17.88
N VAL A 101 -10.52 -3.42 -17.03
CA VAL A 101 -9.86 -2.19 -16.59
C VAL A 101 -8.36 -2.43 -16.44
N ALA A 102 -7.58 -1.37 -16.57
CA ALA A 102 -6.15 -1.36 -16.27
C ALA A 102 -5.89 -0.73 -14.90
N GLY A 103 -5.02 -1.34 -14.10
CA GLY A 103 -4.66 -0.83 -12.79
C GLY A 103 -5.76 -0.96 -11.74
N PHE A 104 -5.33 -0.83 -10.48
CA PHE A 104 -6.12 -1.07 -9.28
C PHE A 104 -5.90 0.07 -8.29
N GLY A 105 -6.98 0.58 -7.70
CA GLY A 105 -6.94 1.55 -6.60
C GLY A 105 -7.26 0.92 -5.26
N ARG A 106 -8.50 0.42 -5.12
CA ARG A 106 -9.03 -0.16 -3.88
C ARG A 106 -10.08 -1.22 -4.17
N MET A 107 -10.19 -2.18 -3.26
CA MET A 107 -11.31 -3.12 -3.18
C MET A 107 -12.10 -2.86 -1.89
N VAL A 108 -13.43 -2.83 -1.99
CA VAL A 108 -14.34 -2.80 -0.84
C VAL A 108 -15.47 -3.79 -1.01
N VAL A 109 -15.85 -4.44 0.08
CA VAL A 109 -16.92 -5.44 0.11
C VAL A 109 -18.16 -4.79 0.71
N ASP A 110 -19.29 -4.85 -0.01
CA ASP A 110 -20.60 -4.45 0.52
C ASP A 110 -21.36 -5.70 1.00
N PRO A 111 -21.50 -5.91 2.32
CA PRO A 111 -22.26 -7.03 2.86
C PRO A 111 -23.74 -7.00 2.48
N THR A 112 -24.30 -5.81 2.33
CA THR A 112 -25.75 -5.63 2.20
C THR A 112 -26.24 -6.13 0.85
N THR A 113 -25.44 -5.92 -0.18
CA THR A 113 -25.75 -6.31 -1.57
C THR A 113 -24.98 -7.55 -2.02
N SER A 114 -24.09 -8.09 -1.19
CA SER A 114 -23.18 -9.20 -1.53
C SER A 114 -22.36 -8.90 -2.79
N GLN A 115 -21.84 -7.67 -2.85
CA GLN A 115 -21.06 -7.15 -3.97
C GLN A 115 -19.66 -6.75 -3.53
N VAL A 116 -18.73 -6.81 -4.48
CA VAL A 116 -17.38 -6.31 -4.34
C VAL A 116 -17.16 -5.21 -5.36
N PHE A 117 -16.72 -4.04 -4.88
CA PHE A 117 -16.37 -2.90 -5.72
C PHE A 117 -14.86 -2.84 -5.85
N VAL A 118 -14.38 -2.79 -7.08
CA VAL A 118 -12.95 -2.66 -7.43
C VAL A 118 -12.76 -1.41 -8.27
N SER A 119 -12.03 -0.43 -7.75
CA SER A 119 -11.75 0.81 -8.47
C SER A 119 -10.49 0.68 -9.34
N SER A 120 -10.49 1.44 -10.44
CA SER A 120 -9.38 1.58 -11.36
C SER A 120 -9.17 3.07 -11.67
N PRO A 121 -8.15 3.71 -11.07
CA PRO A 121 -7.85 5.10 -11.32
C PRO A 121 -7.52 5.36 -12.79
N GLN A 122 -6.69 4.49 -13.38
CA GLN A 122 -6.21 4.61 -14.75
C GLN A 122 -7.34 4.48 -15.78
N SER A 123 -8.34 3.64 -15.48
CA SER A 123 -9.51 3.45 -16.36
C SER A 123 -10.67 4.39 -16.02
N SER A 124 -10.56 5.17 -14.94
CA SER A 124 -11.64 6.05 -14.46
C SER A 124 -12.98 5.33 -14.29
N ALA A 125 -12.90 4.15 -13.67
CA ALA A 125 -14.03 3.23 -13.58
C ALA A 125 -14.01 2.41 -12.28
N ILE A 126 -15.18 1.87 -11.93
CA ILE A 126 -15.36 0.93 -10.82
C ILE A 126 -16.02 -0.32 -11.39
N VAL A 127 -15.40 -1.47 -11.19
CA VAL A 127 -15.97 -2.77 -11.55
C VAL A 127 -16.67 -3.34 -10.33
N VAL A 128 -17.91 -3.79 -10.51
CA VAL A 128 -18.76 -4.38 -9.48
C VAL A 128 -18.88 -5.86 -9.77
N LEU A 129 -18.51 -6.69 -8.81
CA LEU A 129 -18.58 -8.14 -8.88
C LEU A 129 -19.53 -8.70 -7.82
N ASP A 130 -20.09 -9.88 -8.08
CA ASP A 130 -20.68 -10.70 -7.03
C ASP A 130 -19.60 -11.49 -6.27
N PHE A 131 -19.97 -12.16 -5.18
CA PHE A 131 -19.04 -12.98 -4.38
C PHE A 131 -18.56 -14.25 -5.10
N SER A 132 -19.15 -14.62 -6.24
CA SER A 132 -18.66 -15.69 -7.11
C SER A 132 -17.64 -15.19 -8.14
N GLY A 133 -17.37 -13.88 -8.18
CA GLY A 133 -16.46 -13.25 -9.12
C GLY A 133 -17.06 -12.90 -10.47
N ASN A 134 -18.39 -12.95 -10.65
CA ASN A 134 -19.02 -12.50 -11.88
C ASN A 134 -19.14 -10.97 -11.88
N ILE A 135 -18.83 -10.33 -13.01
CA ILE A 135 -19.03 -8.89 -13.17
C ILE A 135 -20.53 -8.60 -13.29
N VAL A 136 -21.04 -7.85 -12.32
CA VAL A 136 -22.43 -7.36 -12.30
C VAL A 136 -22.55 -6.08 -13.12
N ARG A 137 -21.58 -5.16 -12.99
CA ARG A 137 -21.59 -3.86 -13.65
C ARG A 137 -20.18 -3.26 -13.74
N THR A 138 -19.98 -2.39 -14.72
CA THR A 138 -18.90 -1.39 -14.70
C THR A 138 -19.54 -0.01 -14.63
N ILE A 139 -19.15 0.77 -13.62
CA ILE A 139 -19.50 2.17 -13.45
C ILE A 139 -18.38 2.97 -14.10
N THR A 140 -18.72 3.73 -15.14
CA THR A 140 -17.79 4.56 -15.92
C THR A 140 -17.93 6.03 -15.52
N ASP A 141 -17.11 6.88 -16.13
CA ASP A 141 -17.15 8.34 -15.94
C ASP A 141 -16.87 8.75 -14.50
N GLU A 142 -15.92 8.06 -13.84
CA GLU A 142 -15.42 8.34 -12.50
C GLU A 142 -13.92 8.71 -12.58
N PRO A 143 -13.56 9.95 -12.99
CA PRO A 143 -12.18 10.29 -13.35
C PRO A 143 -11.16 10.08 -12.22
N GLY A 144 -10.33 9.06 -12.37
CA GLY A 144 -9.35 8.70 -11.36
C GLY A 144 -9.93 8.03 -10.11
N ALA A 145 -11.02 7.28 -10.23
CA ALA A 145 -11.60 6.47 -9.15
C ALA A 145 -10.53 5.63 -8.42
N ASP A 146 -10.21 5.99 -7.18
CA ASP A 146 -9.10 5.39 -6.42
C ASP A 146 -9.59 4.76 -5.11
N ALA A 147 -9.56 5.49 -4.00
CA ALA A 147 -9.97 4.92 -2.73
C ALA A 147 -11.49 4.95 -2.57
N MET A 148 -11.99 3.97 -1.82
CA MET A 148 -13.42 3.75 -1.65
C MET A 148 -13.75 3.37 -0.21
N VAL A 149 -14.94 3.74 0.24
CA VAL A 149 -15.55 3.23 1.47
C VAL A 149 -17.05 3.11 1.30
N VAL A 150 -17.63 2.03 1.83
CA VAL A 150 -19.08 1.83 1.87
C VAL A 150 -19.61 2.24 3.25
N ILE A 151 -20.65 3.06 3.27
CA ILE A 151 -21.40 3.40 4.50
C ILE A 151 -22.89 3.19 4.21
N GLY A 152 -23.48 2.15 4.80
CA GLY A 152 -24.86 1.78 4.50
C GLY A 152 -25.00 1.39 3.03
N SER A 153 -25.92 2.05 2.32
CA SER A 153 -26.19 1.80 0.89
C SER A 153 -25.45 2.76 -0.06
N VAL A 154 -24.42 3.44 0.42
CA VAL A 154 -23.66 4.44 -0.35
C VAL A 154 -22.19 4.06 -0.38
N LEU A 155 -21.65 3.94 -1.59
CA LEU A 155 -20.23 3.89 -1.87
C LEU A 155 -19.72 5.31 -2.07
N TYR A 156 -18.74 5.70 -1.27
CA TYR A 156 -17.99 6.94 -1.45
C TYR A 156 -16.69 6.63 -2.16
N VAL A 157 -16.35 7.39 -3.19
CA VAL A 157 -15.13 7.17 -4.00
C VAL A 157 -14.33 8.46 -4.14
N THR A 158 -13.04 8.44 -3.86
CA THR A 158 -12.13 9.54 -4.21
C THR A 158 -11.81 9.49 -5.69
N LEU A 159 -11.87 10.65 -6.32
CA LEU A 159 -11.55 10.84 -7.73
C LEU A 159 -10.24 11.62 -7.85
N THR A 160 -9.13 10.90 -7.96
CA THR A 160 -7.76 11.48 -8.00
C THR A 160 -7.60 12.49 -9.13
N THR A 161 -8.23 12.26 -10.29
CA THR A 161 -8.10 13.14 -11.46
C THR A 161 -9.11 14.28 -11.42
N ALA A 162 -10.36 14.02 -11.01
CA ALA A 162 -11.37 15.08 -10.89
C ALA A 162 -11.15 16.00 -9.68
N GLY A 163 -10.43 15.56 -8.65
CA GLY A 163 -10.28 16.32 -7.42
C GLY A 163 -11.56 16.35 -6.59
N ALA A 164 -12.26 15.22 -6.50
CA ALA A 164 -13.61 15.13 -5.94
C ALA A 164 -13.82 13.87 -5.11
N ILE A 165 -14.96 13.82 -4.40
CA ILE A 165 -15.53 12.58 -3.87
C ILE A 165 -16.94 12.46 -4.42
N ASP A 166 -17.27 11.29 -4.95
CA ASP A 166 -18.62 10.99 -5.42
C ASP A 166 -19.33 9.99 -4.53
N GLU A 167 -20.66 10.08 -4.53
CA GLU A 167 -21.57 9.14 -3.89
C GLU A 167 -22.21 8.25 -4.96
N ILE A 168 -22.18 6.94 -4.74
CA ILE A 168 -22.77 5.93 -5.62
C ILE A 168 -23.74 5.07 -4.81
N ASP A 169 -24.94 4.86 -5.34
CA ASP A 169 -25.95 3.96 -4.74
C ASP A 169 -25.52 2.51 -4.99
N THR A 170 -25.27 1.73 -3.93
CA THR A 170 -24.78 0.34 -4.07
C THR A 170 -25.83 -0.63 -4.59
N GLY A 171 -27.12 -0.30 -4.50
CA GLY A 171 -28.18 -1.12 -5.08
C GLY A 171 -28.43 -0.82 -6.56
N LYS A 172 -28.40 0.46 -6.94
CA LYS A 172 -28.64 0.91 -8.32
C LYS A 172 -27.39 0.92 -9.19
N LEU A 173 -26.20 0.91 -8.57
CA LEU A 173 -24.90 0.96 -9.23
C LEU A 173 -24.76 2.20 -10.14
N SER A 174 -25.18 3.34 -9.61
CA SER A 174 -25.16 4.63 -10.31
C SER A 174 -24.79 5.76 -9.37
N ARG A 175 -24.06 6.76 -9.88
CA ARG A 175 -23.73 7.98 -9.15
C ARG A 175 -25.02 8.69 -8.69
N ILE A 176 -25.06 9.04 -7.40
CA ILE A 176 -26.10 9.87 -6.77
C ILE A 176 -25.77 11.34 -7.04
N ARG A 177 -24.55 11.75 -6.68
CA ARG A 177 -24.04 13.12 -6.85
C ARG A 177 -22.53 13.16 -6.63
N THR A 178 -21.93 14.31 -6.95
CA THR A 178 -20.63 14.69 -6.41
C THR A 178 -20.80 15.28 -5.02
N LEU A 179 -20.23 14.61 -4.01
CA LEU A 179 -20.30 15.01 -2.61
C LEU A 179 -19.47 16.27 -2.35
N THR A 180 -18.22 16.25 -2.79
CA THR A 180 -17.29 17.36 -2.60
C THR A 180 -16.36 17.48 -3.80
N SER A 181 -15.82 18.67 -4.03
CA SER A 181 -14.94 18.99 -5.16
C SER A 181 -13.87 20.00 -4.76
N GLY A 182 -12.84 20.16 -5.59
CA GLY A 182 -11.75 21.11 -5.36
C GLY A 182 -10.61 20.55 -4.51
N LEU A 183 -10.57 19.24 -4.33
CA LEU A 183 -9.42 18.53 -3.76
C LEU A 183 -8.31 18.44 -4.83
N VAL A 184 -7.06 18.43 -4.41
CA VAL A 184 -5.92 18.24 -5.31
C VAL A 184 -5.47 16.80 -5.21
N SER A 185 -5.75 15.98 -6.23
CA SER A 185 -5.32 14.57 -6.28
C SER A 185 -5.56 13.80 -4.97
N PRO A 186 -6.82 13.75 -4.46
CA PRO A 186 -7.13 13.00 -3.25
C PRO A 186 -6.75 11.53 -3.43
N ALA A 187 -6.09 10.94 -2.45
CA ALA A 187 -5.61 9.55 -2.49
C ALA A 187 -6.54 8.65 -1.66
N ASP A 188 -6.10 8.24 -0.46
CA ASP A 188 -6.85 7.28 0.37
C ASP A 188 -8.10 7.88 1.04
N LEU A 189 -9.04 7.01 1.41
CA LEU A 189 -10.34 7.37 1.97
C LEU A 189 -10.73 6.39 3.08
N VAL A 190 -11.09 6.92 4.25
CA VAL A 190 -11.68 6.13 5.36
C VAL A 190 -12.86 6.86 5.99
N ALA A 191 -13.76 6.10 6.61
CA ALA A 191 -14.84 6.64 7.42
C ALA A 191 -14.47 6.49 8.90
N ALA A 192 -14.64 7.56 9.69
CA ALA A 192 -14.42 7.54 11.13
C ALA A 192 -15.17 8.70 11.80
N SER A 193 -15.77 8.44 12.95
CA SER A 193 -16.50 9.44 13.76
C SER A 193 -17.55 10.22 12.94
N GLY A 194 -18.27 9.53 12.05
CA GLY A 194 -19.34 10.11 11.23
C GLY A 194 -18.86 11.07 10.13
N ARG A 195 -17.56 11.04 9.80
CA ARG A 195 -16.95 11.82 8.72
C ARG A 195 -16.18 10.91 7.77
N LEU A 196 -16.00 11.39 6.55
CA LEU A 196 -14.99 10.86 5.64
C LEU A 196 -13.67 11.60 5.87
N TRP A 197 -12.57 10.86 5.84
CA TRP A 197 -11.22 11.38 5.94
C TRP A 197 -10.46 10.96 4.71
N THR A 198 -9.96 11.96 3.97
CA THR A 198 -9.19 11.79 2.74
C THR A 198 -7.96 12.70 2.78
N THR A 199 -7.13 12.62 1.76
CA THR A 199 -6.08 13.59 1.53
C THR A 199 -6.44 14.67 0.52
N THR A 200 -5.68 15.76 0.54
CA THR A 200 -5.49 16.68 -0.59
C THR A 200 -4.00 17.00 -0.70
N GLY A 201 -3.49 17.07 -1.92
CA GLY A 201 -2.08 17.16 -2.25
C GLY A 201 -1.62 15.92 -3.02
N PRO A 202 -0.84 16.09 -4.10
CA PRO A 202 -0.37 14.97 -4.90
C PRO A 202 0.60 14.08 -4.10
N CYS A 203 0.41 12.76 -4.22
CA CYS A 203 1.35 11.77 -3.72
C CYS A 203 2.75 12.01 -4.30
N ALA A 204 3.76 11.70 -3.51
CA ALA A 204 5.18 11.87 -3.78
C ALA A 204 5.74 13.31 -3.81
N ASN A 205 4.94 14.30 -3.42
CA ASN A 205 5.34 15.72 -3.46
C ASN A 205 5.50 16.39 -2.08
N TRP A 206 5.49 15.63 -0.98
CA TRP A 206 5.73 16.16 0.38
C TRP A 206 4.74 17.27 0.80
N SER A 207 3.56 17.30 0.18
CA SER A 207 2.57 18.39 0.29
C SER A 207 1.20 17.91 0.75
N THR A 208 1.08 16.63 1.10
CA THR A 208 -0.20 16.00 1.42
C THR A 208 -0.75 16.55 2.76
N GLN A 209 -2.07 16.74 2.81
CA GLN A 209 -2.80 17.27 3.97
C GLN A 209 -4.06 16.44 4.20
N LEU A 210 -4.49 16.37 5.46
CA LEU A 210 -5.71 15.65 5.84
C LEU A 210 -6.94 16.51 5.57
N VAL A 211 -8.00 15.91 5.05
CA VAL A 211 -9.27 16.59 4.78
C VAL A 211 -10.39 15.79 5.44
N SER A 212 -11.22 16.46 6.22
CA SER A 212 -12.50 15.89 6.65
C SER A 212 -13.60 16.32 5.68
N VAL A 213 -14.53 15.42 5.36
CA VAL A 213 -15.73 15.72 4.58
C VAL A 213 -16.95 15.24 5.36
N ASP A 214 -17.95 16.11 5.50
CA ASP A 214 -19.25 15.73 6.04
C ASP A 214 -20.05 14.97 4.97
N PRO A 215 -20.40 13.69 5.17
CA PRO A 215 -21.13 12.89 4.19
C PRO A 215 -22.51 13.46 3.84
N LYS A 216 -23.13 14.25 4.74
CA LYS A 216 -24.47 14.81 4.49
C LYS A 216 -24.40 16.06 3.63
N SER A 217 -23.57 17.03 4.03
CA SER A 217 -23.52 18.33 3.37
C SER A 217 -22.50 18.41 2.24
N GLY A 218 -21.49 17.55 2.22
CA GLY A 218 -20.34 17.68 1.32
C GLY A 218 -19.31 18.73 1.75
N THR A 219 -19.55 19.39 2.89
CA THR A 219 -18.64 20.40 3.43
C THR A 219 -17.31 19.75 3.77
N SER A 220 -16.23 20.25 3.19
CA SER A 220 -14.87 19.80 3.44
C SER A 220 -14.09 20.80 4.27
N LYS A 221 -13.11 20.31 5.03
CA LYS A 221 -12.16 21.12 5.80
C LYS A 221 -10.79 20.47 5.77
N THR A 222 -9.79 21.24 5.35
CA THR A 222 -8.39 20.80 5.31
C THR A 222 -7.69 21.11 6.64
N PHE A 223 -6.86 20.18 7.07
CA PHE A 223 -6.07 20.24 8.28
C PHE A 223 -4.61 19.97 7.95
N LYS A 224 -3.73 20.83 8.48
CA LYS A 224 -2.30 20.59 8.45
C LYS A 224 -1.90 19.95 9.76
N LEU A 225 -1.32 18.76 9.68
CA LEU A 225 -0.75 18.04 10.82
C LEU A 225 0.78 18.13 10.80
N PRO A 226 1.44 17.81 11.93
CA PRO A 226 2.91 17.71 11.98
C PRO A 226 3.45 16.69 10.97
N ILE A 227 4.73 16.79 10.61
CA ILE A 227 5.34 15.91 9.60
C ILE A 227 5.39 14.44 10.06
N GLU A 228 5.44 14.22 11.37
CA GLU A 228 5.43 12.94 12.05
C GLU A 228 4.10 12.17 11.91
N SER A 229 3.06 12.82 11.38
CA SER A 229 1.75 12.19 11.16
C SER A 229 1.71 11.24 9.95
N SER A 230 2.82 11.06 9.23
CA SER A 230 2.88 10.22 8.01
C SER A 230 1.88 10.64 6.94
N LEU A 231 1.67 11.96 6.84
CA LEU A 231 0.75 12.59 5.90
C LEU A 231 1.46 13.34 4.79
N SER A 232 2.76 13.12 4.61
CA SER A 232 3.56 14.02 3.79
C SER A 232 3.74 13.52 2.37
N TYR A 233 3.89 12.21 2.17
CA TYR A 233 4.25 11.60 0.91
C TYR A 233 3.02 10.98 0.22
N CYS A 234 2.77 9.69 0.41
CA CYS A 234 1.69 8.92 -0.21
C CYS A 234 0.84 8.28 0.88
N ALA A 235 0.22 9.16 1.67
CA ALA A 235 -0.51 8.78 2.86
C ALA A 235 -1.67 7.82 2.54
N ALA A 236 -1.76 6.76 3.35
CA ALA A 236 -2.85 5.82 3.40
C ALA A 236 -3.39 5.72 4.83
N PHE A 237 -4.63 5.26 4.92
CA PHE A 237 -5.42 5.25 6.12
C PHE A 237 -6.08 3.90 6.36
N ALA A 238 -6.28 3.61 7.65
CA ALA A 238 -7.15 2.55 8.11
C ALA A 238 -7.97 3.06 9.31
N ALA A 239 -9.22 2.61 9.38
CA ALA A 239 -10.09 2.78 10.53
C ALA A 239 -10.69 1.42 10.88
N ASN A 240 -10.88 1.14 12.18
CA ASN A 240 -11.47 -0.13 12.61
C ASN A 240 -12.91 -0.27 12.12
N ASP A 241 -13.69 0.80 12.25
CA ASP A 241 -15.08 0.88 11.80
C ASP A 241 -15.48 2.36 11.56
N PRO A 242 -16.59 2.63 10.84
CA PRO A 242 -17.03 4.00 10.54
C PRO A 242 -17.34 4.89 11.75
N THR A 243 -17.53 4.31 12.93
CA THR A 243 -17.80 5.02 14.20
C THR A 243 -16.54 5.24 15.05
N ALA A 244 -15.40 4.65 14.66
CA ALA A 244 -14.16 4.75 15.40
C ALA A 244 -13.73 6.20 15.61
N GLY A 245 -13.19 6.46 16.81
CA GLY A 245 -12.64 7.76 17.22
C GLY A 245 -11.25 8.05 16.66
N ARG A 246 -10.61 7.07 16.02
CA ARG A 246 -9.20 7.12 15.63
C ARG A 246 -8.98 6.51 14.26
N ILE A 247 -7.99 7.04 13.55
CA ILE A 247 -7.49 6.49 12.28
C ILE A 247 -5.99 6.24 12.40
N LEU A 248 -5.53 5.16 11.77
CA LEU A 248 -4.11 4.96 11.50
C LEU A 248 -3.76 5.65 10.17
N ALA A 249 -2.56 6.19 10.11
CA ALA A 249 -1.96 6.80 8.92
C ALA A 249 -0.54 6.28 8.71
N TRP A 250 -0.17 6.05 7.45
CA TRP A 250 1.20 5.70 7.06
C TRP A 250 1.48 6.22 5.65
N ASP A 251 2.73 6.50 5.33
CA ASP A 251 3.14 6.83 3.96
C ASP A 251 3.49 5.54 3.19
N ARG A 252 2.68 5.19 2.18
CA ARG A 252 2.84 3.92 1.44
C ARG A 252 4.19 3.83 0.76
N GLY A 253 4.84 2.69 0.97
CA GLY A 253 6.07 2.30 0.28
C GLY A 253 7.33 3.04 0.74
N LEU A 254 7.26 3.85 1.80
CA LEU A 254 8.46 4.42 2.40
C LEU A 254 9.19 3.42 3.29
N GLU A 255 10.49 3.64 3.42
CA GLU A 255 11.38 2.93 4.32
C GLU A 255 12.28 3.92 5.08
N PRO A 256 12.51 3.71 6.39
CA PRO A 256 11.75 2.85 7.31
C PRO A 256 10.28 3.20 7.45
N ALA A 257 9.46 2.20 7.77
CA ALA A 257 8.02 2.38 7.96
C ALA A 257 7.73 3.24 9.19
N THR A 258 6.76 4.14 9.05
CA THR A 258 6.21 4.92 10.17
C THR A 258 4.70 4.79 10.14
N VAL A 259 4.11 4.45 11.28
CA VAL A 259 2.67 4.39 11.49
C VAL A 259 2.30 5.43 12.53
N SER A 260 1.26 6.20 12.25
CA SER A 260 0.80 7.32 13.07
C SER A 260 -0.65 7.13 13.45
N LEU A 261 -1.00 7.50 14.69
CA LEU A 261 -2.37 7.45 15.20
C LEU A 261 -2.91 8.88 15.30
N ILE A 262 -4.09 9.10 14.73
CA ILE A 262 -4.76 10.41 14.71
C ILE A 262 -6.14 10.23 15.35
N ASP A 263 -6.43 11.02 16.38
CA ASP A 263 -7.75 11.11 17.00
C ASP A 263 -8.62 12.06 16.17
N VAL A 264 -9.78 11.57 15.77
CA VAL A 264 -10.76 12.29 14.94
C VAL A 264 -12.14 12.38 15.62
N SER A 265 -12.24 11.97 16.88
CA SER A 265 -13.50 11.83 17.63
C SER A 265 -14.33 13.11 17.73
N THR A 266 -13.68 14.28 17.70
CA THR A 266 -14.34 15.59 17.78
C THR A 266 -14.62 16.22 16.41
N GLY A 267 -14.21 15.56 15.32
CA GLY A 267 -14.21 16.12 13.96
C GLY A 267 -13.07 17.11 13.69
N ILE A 268 -12.19 17.37 14.66
CA ILE A 268 -10.92 18.07 14.48
C ILE A 268 -9.80 17.04 14.73
N PRO A 269 -8.94 16.76 13.74
CA PRO A 269 -7.91 15.75 13.87
C PRO A 269 -6.81 16.22 14.83
N VAL A 270 -6.44 15.35 15.76
CA VAL A 270 -5.33 15.55 16.70
C VAL A 270 -4.33 14.42 16.51
N PHE A 271 -3.08 14.76 16.17
CA PHE A 271 -2.00 13.79 16.15
C PHE A 271 -1.75 13.26 17.57
N VAL A 272 -1.81 11.94 17.74
CA VAL A 272 -1.64 11.30 19.05
C VAL A 272 -0.18 10.89 19.23
N GLN A 273 0.30 10.01 18.35
CA GLN A 273 1.65 9.46 18.39
C GLN A 273 2.01 8.81 17.05
N SER A 274 3.29 8.52 16.88
CA SER A 274 3.82 7.74 15.76
C SER A 274 4.85 6.74 16.27
N ALA A 275 4.90 5.58 15.64
CA ALA A 275 5.99 4.62 15.81
C ALA A 275 6.70 4.43 14.48
N ARG A 276 8.03 4.42 14.56
CA ARG A 276 8.91 4.11 13.44
C ARG A 276 9.53 2.75 13.71
N GLU A 277 9.52 1.88 12.71
CA GLU A 277 10.16 0.58 12.78
C GLU A 277 11.26 0.46 11.73
N ASP A 278 12.50 0.43 12.19
CA ASP A 278 13.67 0.46 11.32
C ASP A 278 13.84 -0.83 10.50
N ARG A 279 13.24 -1.94 10.93
CA ARG A 279 13.28 -3.21 10.18
C ARG A 279 12.16 -3.34 9.15
N LEU A 280 11.04 -2.62 9.34
CA LEU A 280 9.93 -2.62 8.40
C LEU A 280 10.25 -1.69 7.23
N GLY A 281 10.42 -2.28 6.04
CA GLY A 281 10.66 -1.55 4.80
C GLY A 281 9.49 -1.72 3.84
N ASN A 282 9.10 -0.64 3.15
CA ASN A 282 8.08 -0.67 2.11
C ASN A 282 6.70 -1.12 2.65
N LEU A 283 6.21 -0.48 3.72
CA LEU A 283 4.89 -0.72 4.29
C LEU A 283 3.78 -0.37 3.27
N LYS A 284 2.95 -1.36 2.93
CA LYS A 284 1.90 -1.23 1.91
C LYS A 284 0.51 -1.15 2.49
N ASP A 285 0.22 -1.99 3.48
CA ASP A 285 -1.12 -2.17 3.99
C ASP A 285 -1.18 -2.44 5.49
N VAL A 286 -2.33 -2.15 6.07
CA VAL A 286 -2.64 -2.36 7.49
C VAL A 286 -4.07 -2.84 7.63
N ALA A 287 -4.28 -3.88 8.45
CA ALA A 287 -5.60 -4.37 8.83
C ALA A 287 -5.78 -4.30 10.34
N PHE A 288 -6.93 -3.80 10.80
CA PHE A 288 -7.29 -3.89 12.21
C PHE A 288 -7.72 -5.31 12.57
N THR A 289 -7.37 -5.73 13.78
CA THR A 289 -8.05 -6.85 14.45
C THR A 289 -9.46 -6.40 14.88
N ARG A 290 -10.38 -7.35 15.03
CA ARG A 290 -11.81 -7.10 15.27
C ARG A 290 -12.07 -6.23 16.50
N ASP A 291 -11.26 -6.39 17.53
CA ASP A 291 -11.40 -5.64 18.79
C ASP A 291 -10.94 -4.18 18.68
N GLY A 292 -10.28 -3.80 17.58
CA GLY A 292 -9.70 -2.48 17.37
C GLY A 292 -8.55 -2.15 18.33
N ALA A 293 -8.06 -3.12 19.11
CA ALA A 293 -6.96 -2.96 20.05
C ALA A 293 -5.61 -3.25 19.40
N ARG A 294 -5.60 -4.05 18.33
CA ARG A 294 -4.41 -4.36 17.54
C ARG A 294 -4.61 -4.12 16.04
N PHE A 295 -3.50 -4.01 15.33
CA PHE A 295 -3.46 -4.02 13.87
C PHE A 295 -2.29 -4.87 13.37
N ILE A 296 -2.41 -5.35 12.12
CA ILE A 296 -1.42 -6.18 11.45
C ILE A 296 -0.86 -5.39 10.26
N THR A 297 0.46 -5.39 10.08
CA THR A 297 1.13 -4.71 8.96
C THR A 297 1.56 -5.66 7.86
N ALA A 298 1.40 -5.25 6.59
CA ALA A 298 2.03 -5.90 5.43
C ALA A 298 3.16 -5.01 4.89
N SER A 299 4.39 -5.45 5.09
CA SER A 299 5.61 -4.71 4.77
C SER A 299 6.53 -5.55 3.90
N GLY A 300 7.12 -4.94 2.88
CA GLY A 300 7.99 -5.63 1.93
C GLY A 300 9.25 -6.26 2.54
N ALA A 301 9.64 -5.87 3.76
CA ALA A 301 10.65 -6.53 4.60
C ALA A 301 10.24 -6.38 6.09
N PRO A 302 10.60 -7.33 6.99
CA PRO A 302 11.52 -8.46 6.80
C PRO A 302 10.86 -9.81 6.40
N TYR A 303 9.83 -9.79 5.55
CA TYR A 303 9.09 -10.98 5.05
C TYR A 303 8.28 -11.67 6.14
N GLU A 304 7.56 -10.87 6.90
CA GLU A 304 6.62 -11.28 7.92
C GLU A 304 5.45 -10.29 7.99
N PHE A 305 4.40 -10.68 8.71
CA PHE A 305 3.34 -9.76 9.13
C PHE A 305 3.44 -9.59 10.64
N ASP A 306 3.38 -8.35 11.12
CA ASP A 306 3.59 -8.01 12.53
C ASP A 306 2.31 -7.50 13.15
N GLU A 307 1.99 -7.95 14.36
CA GLU A 307 0.94 -7.36 15.19
C GLU A 307 1.46 -6.21 16.05
N TRP A 308 0.64 -5.18 16.14
CA TRP A 308 0.92 -3.94 16.82
C TRP A 308 -0.23 -3.56 17.74
N LEU A 309 0.09 -2.99 18.91
CA LEU A 309 -0.89 -2.43 19.82
C LEU A 309 -1.31 -1.02 19.39
N ILE A 310 -2.60 -0.73 19.34
CA ILE A 310 -3.11 0.62 19.05
C ILE A 310 -2.79 1.61 20.17
N THR A 311 -2.68 1.15 21.42
CA THR A 311 -2.52 2.02 22.58
C THR A 311 -1.19 2.78 22.59
N ASN A 312 -0.11 2.14 22.16
CA ASN A 312 1.24 2.71 22.16
C ASN A 312 1.99 2.55 20.82
N LEU A 313 1.37 1.94 19.80
CA LEU A 313 1.99 1.60 18.52
C LEU A 313 3.29 0.79 18.68
N ALA A 314 3.37 -0.08 19.70
CA ALA A 314 4.47 -1.03 19.82
C ALA A 314 4.06 -2.38 19.22
N GLN A 315 5.02 -3.11 18.65
CA GLN A 315 4.81 -4.52 18.31
C GLN A 315 4.46 -5.31 19.57
N ASP A 316 3.46 -6.18 19.50
CA ASP A 316 3.06 -7.01 20.65
C ASP A 316 3.87 -8.31 20.78
N GLY A 317 4.73 -8.59 19.79
CA GLY A 317 5.60 -9.75 19.71
C GLY A 317 5.02 -10.91 18.89
N VAL A 318 3.80 -10.79 18.36
CA VAL A 318 3.24 -11.76 17.42
C VAL A 318 3.70 -11.43 16.00
N ILE A 319 4.42 -12.39 15.40
CA ILE A 319 5.02 -12.28 14.08
C ILE A 319 4.60 -13.49 13.24
N TYR A 320 3.92 -13.24 12.13
CA TYR A 320 3.52 -14.26 11.15
C TYR A 320 4.59 -14.43 10.09
N PRO A 321 5.25 -15.60 10.01
CA PRO A 321 6.21 -15.85 8.95
C PRO A 321 5.57 -15.69 7.57
N ALA A 322 6.28 -15.12 6.61
CA ALA A 322 5.78 -15.01 5.25
C ALA A 322 6.85 -15.34 4.22
N GLY A 323 6.41 -15.47 2.97
CA GLY A 323 7.32 -15.40 1.83
C GLY A 323 7.77 -13.95 1.56
N PRO A 324 8.70 -13.79 0.60
CA PRO A 324 9.14 -12.49 0.13
C PRO A 324 8.02 -11.49 -0.20
N TYR A 325 8.28 -10.24 0.19
CA TYR A 325 7.52 -9.04 -0.17
C TYR A 325 6.01 -9.06 0.16
N PRO A 326 5.63 -9.08 1.45
CA PRO A 326 4.27 -8.77 1.87
C PRO A 326 3.78 -7.41 1.39
N VAL A 327 2.58 -7.37 0.79
CA VAL A 327 1.99 -6.14 0.21
C VAL A 327 0.52 -5.92 0.53
N ALA A 328 -0.18 -6.92 1.05
CA ALA A 328 -1.59 -6.82 1.40
C ALA A 328 -1.88 -7.61 2.68
N VAL A 329 -2.79 -7.10 3.51
CA VAL A 329 -3.30 -7.84 4.67
C VAL A 329 -4.77 -7.52 4.87
N ALA A 330 -5.56 -8.55 5.16
CA ALA A 330 -6.95 -8.42 5.56
C ALA A 330 -7.20 -9.29 6.79
N ALA A 331 -8.17 -8.90 7.63
CA ALA A 331 -8.63 -9.69 8.75
C ALA A 331 -10.15 -9.83 8.71
N THR A 332 -10.65 -10.95 9.22
CA THR A 332 -12.09 -11.21 9.36
C THR A 332 -12.38 -11.93 10.66
N TYR A 333 -13.65 -11.90 11.06
CA TYR A 333 -14.15 -12.67 12.18
C TYR A 333 -15.44 -13.39 11.79
N SER A 334 -15.34 -14.71 11.61
CA SER A 334 -16.49 -15.60 11.44
C SER A 334 -16.34 -16.79 12.40
N GLY A 335 -16.66 -16.55 13.67
CA GLY A 335 -16.45 -17.48 14.77
C GLY A 335 -15.00 -17.49 15.29
N LYS A 336 -14.02 -17.61 14.39
CA LYS A 336 -12.59 -17.48 14.67
C LYS A 336 -12.04 -16.26 13.93
N GLU A 337 -11.15 -15.52 14.59
CA GLU A 337 -10.46 -14.40 13.95
C GLU A 337 -9.31 -14.92 13.08
N THR A 338 -9.35 -14.58 11.80
CA THR A 338 -8.41 -15.04 10.78
C THR A 338 -7.88 -13.82 10.03
N MET A 339 -6.59 -13.85 9.71
CA MET A 339 -5.96 -12.90 8.79
C MET A 339 -5.51 -13.62 7.52
N ALA A 340 -5.54 -12.90 6.40
CA ALA A 340 -4.93 -13.30 5.14
C ALA A 340 -3.87 -12.27 4.74
N GLY A 341 -2.71 -12.76 4.30
CA GLY A 341 -1.55 -11.96 3.95
C GLY A 341 -1.12 -12.25 2.52
N GLY A 342 -1.00 -11.20 1.70
CA GLY A 342 -0.76 -11.30 0.26
C GLY A 342 0.63 -10.83 -0.13
N LEU A 343 1.25 -11.52 -1.08
CA LEU A 343 2.66 -11.35 -1.43
C LEU A 343 2.85 -10.89 -2.88
N TRP A 344 3.84 -10.02 -3.07
CA TRP A 344 4.33 -9.61 -4.37
C TRP A 344 5.57 -10.44 -4.74
N GLN A 345 5.34 -11.68 -5.16
CA GLN A 345 6.42 -12.57 -5.58
C GLN A 345 6.05 -13.43 -6.79
N PRO A 346 7.02 -13.75 -7.67
CA PRO A 346 6.78 -14.55 -8.86
C PRO A 346 6.73 -16.06 -8.61
N TYR A 347 7.16 -16.54 -7.43
CA TYR A 347 7.25 -17.96 -7.11
C TYR A 347 6.81 -18.21 -5.67
N GLY A 348 6.04 -19.27 -5.45
CA GLY A 348 5.64 -19.68 -4.10
C GLY A 348 4.17 -19.38 -3.83
N GLN A 349 3.82 -19.30 -2.54
CA GLN A 349 2.44 -19.00 -2.15
C GLN A 349 2.18 -17.50 -2.29
N ASP A 350 1.07 -17.13 -2.92
CA ASP A 350 0.67 -15.74 -3.11
C ASP A 350 -0.09 -15.21 -1.88
N VAL A 351 -0.81 -16.09 -1.19
CA VAL A 351 -1.60 -15.75 -0.01
C VAL A 351 -1.35 -16.75 1.11
N TYR A 352 -1.10 -16.24 2.31
CA TYR A 352 -1.04 -17.00 3.56
C TYR A 352 -2.27 -16.69 4.41
N GLU A 353 -2.73 -17.69 5.18
CA GLU A 353 -3.80 -17.51 6.16
C GLU A 353 -3.32 -17.94 7.55
N TYR A 354 -3.69 -17.15 8.56
CA TYR A 354 -3.36 -17.39 9.96
C TYR A 354 -4.54 -17.08 10.87
N ALA A 355 -4.64 -17.80 11.98
CA ALA A 355 -5.42 -17.33 13.10
C ALA A 355 -4.73 -16.13 13.78
N VAL A 356 -5.47 -15.08 14.06
CA VAL A 356 -4.95 -13.88 14.73
C VAL A 356 -4.48 -14.23 16.15
N GLY A 357 -3.30 -13.74 16.56
CA GLY A 357 -2.54 -14.12 17.75
C GLY A 357 -1.76 -15.44 17.68
N TRP A 358 -1.83 -16.22 16.59
CA TRP A 358 -1.28 -17.59 16.56
C TRP A 358 -0.45 -17.86 15.30
N PRO A 359 0.83 -17.46 15.26
CA PRO A 359 1.64 -17.54 14.04
C PRO A 359 2.02 -18.97 13.61
N SER A 360 1.93 -19.93 14.53
CA SER A 360 2.10 -21.36 14.20
C SER A 360 0.88 -21.99 13.51
N SER A 361 -0.20 -21.24 13.33
CA SER A 361 -1.45 -21.73 12.73
C SER A 361 -1.49 -21.61 11.20
N ALA A 362 -0.34 -21.40 10.55
CA ALA A 362 -0.21 -21.26 9.09
C ALA A 362 -1.06 -22.32 8.38
N LEU A 363 -2.08 -21.88 7.67
CA LEU A 363 -2.88 -22.75 6.82
C LEU A 363 -2.19 -22.89 5.46
N PRO A 364 -2.51 -23.93 4.67
CA PRO A 364 -1.94 -24.08 3.34
C PRO A 364 -2.22 -22.82 2.51
N GLY A 365 -1.16 -22.09 2.17
CA GLY A 365 -1.29 -20.89 1.36
C GLY A 365 -1.76 -21.18 -0.07
N HIS A 366 -2.33 -20.16 -0.70
CA HIS A 366 -2.92 -20.24 -2.03
C HIS A 366 -1.93 -19.72 -3.08
N HIS A 367 -1.93 -20.34 -4.26
CA HIS A 367 -1.14 -19.91 -5.42
C HIS A 367 -2.10 -19.52 -6.55
N MET A 368 -2.18 -18.22 -6.84
CA MET A 368 -3.13 -17.60 -7.78
C MET A 368 -2.49 -17.17 -9.11
N GLY A 369 -1.17 -17.30 -9.25
CA GLY A 369 -0.45 -16.66 -10.35
C GLY A 369 0.23 -17.54 -11.39
N THR A 370 0.74 -16.86 -12.41
CA THR A 370 1.98 -17.18 -13.12
C THR A 370 3.08 -16.26 -12.58
N THR A 371 4.32 -16.39 -13.02
CA THR A 371 5.44 -15.53 -12.58
C THR A 371 5.23 -14.01 -12.81
N SER A 372 4.24 -13.63 -13.61
CA SER A 372 3.91 -12.24 -13.95
C SER A 372 2.62 -11.72 -13.30
N SER A 373 1.88 -12.55 -12.54
CA SER A 373 0.64 -12.15 -11.89
C SER A 373 0.78 -12.31 -10.38
N GLN A 374 0.95 -11.17 -9.69
CA GLN A 374 1.28 -11.12 -8.27
C GLN A 374 0.19 -10.33 -7.53
N VAL A 375 0.08 -10.50 -6.22
CA VAL A 375 -0.95 -9.79 -5.44
C VAL A 375 -0.74 -8.28 -5.54
N TYR A 376 -1.82 -7.54 -5.77
CA TYR A 376 -1.80 -6.07 -5.74
C TYR A 376 -1.56 -5.55 -4.32
N ASP A 377 -0.86 -4.42 -4.18
CA ASP A 377 -0.79 -3.69 -2.91
C ASP A 377 -2.21 -3.49 -2.37
N ARG A 378 -2.49 -3.93 -1.13
CA ARG A 378 -3.83 -3.86 -0.51
C ARG A 378 -4.93 -4.62 -1.27
N GLY A 379 -4.55 -5.60 -2.08
CA GLY A 379 -5.43 -6.37 -2.96
C GLY A 379 -6.18 -7.52 -2.31
N LEU A 380 -6.37 -7.51 -0.99
CA LEU A 380 -7.08 -8.57 -0.24
C LEU A 380 -8.32 -8.04 0.46
N ALA A 381 -9.37 -8.85 0.48
CA ALA A 381 -10.53 -8.67 1.35
C ALA A 381 -11.20 -10.03 1.63
N PHE A 382 -11.90 -10.16 2.75
CA PHE A 382 -12.73 -11.33 3.02
C PHE A 382 -14.17 -11.09 2.59
N SER A 383 -14.88 -12.16 2.24
CA SER A 383 -16.33 -12.18 2.30
C SER A 383 -16.79 -12.00 3.75
N VAL A 384 -18.00 -11.49 3.91
CA VAL A 384 -18.51 -11.06 5.23
C VAL A 384 -18.76 -12.24 6.17
N ASP A 385 -19.11 -13.39 5.61
CA ASP A 385 -19.22 -14.66 6.33
C ASP A 385 -17.87 -15.34 6.57
N GLY A 386 -16.76 -14.73 6.11
CA GLY A 386 -15.41 -15.25 6.23
C GLY A 386 -15.16 -16.55 5.47
N SER A 387 -16.04 -16.95 4.55
CA SER A 387 -15.92 -18.21 3.80
C SER A 387 -15.02 -18.10 2.56
N SER A 388 -14.76 -16.88 2.10
CA SER A 388 -13.98 -16.60 0.90
C SER A 388 -13.01 -15.44 1.12
N ILE A 389 -11.88 -15.48 0.40
CA ILE A 389 -10.98 -14.34 0.24
C ILE A 389 -11.06 -13.89 -1.22
N PHE A 390 -11.21 -12.59 -1.40
CA PHE A 390 -11.08 -11.92 -2.68
C PHE A 390 -9.64 -11.44 -2.83
N VAL A 391 -9.02 -11.78 -3.96
CA VAL A 391 -7.61 -11.49 -4.24
C VAL A 391 -7.48 -10.82 -5.60
N LEU A 392 -6.93 -9.61 -5.61
CA LEU A 392 -6.55 -8.92 -6.85
C LEU A 392 -5.12 -9.28 -7.20
N THR A 393 -4.92 -9.87 -8.37
CA THR A 393 -3.61 -10.18 -8.94
C THR A 393 -3.41 -9.50 -10.27
N GLY A 394 -2.16 -9.24 -10.64
CA GLY A 394 -1.82 -8.65 -11.92
C GLY A 394 -0.34 -8.37 -12.07
N ASP A 395 0.02 -7.89 -13.26
CA ASP A 395 1.34 -7.31 -13.47
C ASP A 395 1.28 -5.83 -13.01
N GLN A 396 2.09 -5.50 -12.01
CA GLN A 396 2.18 -4.14 -11.45
C GLN A 396 3.17 -3.25 -12.20
N GLN A 397 3.81 -3.74 -13.27
CA GLN A 397 4.73 -2.93 -14.07
C GLN A 397 4.00 -1.75 -14.76
N PRO A 398 4.68 -0.60 -14.92
CA PRO A 398 4.12 0.54 -15.64
C PRO A 398 3.63 0.14 -17.05
N GLY A 399 2.35 0.39 -17.35
CA GLY A 399 1.74 0.06 -18.65
C GLY A 399 1.08 -1.31 -18.73
N SER A 400 1.16 -2.12 -17.68
CA SER A 400 0.36 -3.34 -17.56
C SER A 400 -1.14 -3.01 -17.46
N VAL A 401 -1.95 -3.87 -18.10
CA VAL A 401 -3.42 -3.77 -18.15
C VAL A 401 -4.10 -5.00 -17.56
N ASP A 402 -3.33 -5.94 -17.01
CA ASP A 402 -3.86 -7.21 -16.51
C ASP A 402 -4.20 -7.11 -15.03
N VAL A 403 -5.49 -6.90 -14.76
CA VAL A 403 -6.06 -7.00 -13.41
C VAL A 403 -7.01 -8.19 -13.37
N THR A 404 -6.74 -9.12 -12.46
CA THR A 404 -7.52 -10.35 -12.27
C THR A 404 -8.08 -10.37 -10.86
N PHE A 405 -9.38 -10.60 -10.76
CA PHE A 405 -10.08 -10.84 -9.51
C PHE A 405 -10.20 -12.35 -9.29
N ASN A 406 -9.74 -12.83 -8.14
CA ASN A 406 -9.79 -14.24 -7.78
C ASN A 406 -10.66 -14.42 -6.54
N VAL A 407 -11.43 -15.51 -6.53
CA VAL A 407 -12.16 -15.96 -5.34
C VAL A 407 -11.54 -17.27 -4.87
N ILE A 408 -11.06 -17.28 -3.63
CA ILE A 408 -10.51 -18.48 -2.99
C ILE A 408 -11.32 -18.80 -1.74
N GLY A 409 -11.45 -20.08 -1.41
CA GLY A 409 -12.06 -20.48 -0.15
C GLY A 409 -11.14 -20.11 1.01
N ALA A 410 -11.69 -19.47 2.04
CA ALA A 410 -11.01 -19.26 3.31
C ALA A 410 -11.03 -20.54 4.14
N ALA A 411 -9.98 -20.73 4.94
CA ALA A 411 -9.71 -22.00 5.63
C ALA A 411 -10.20 -22.10 7.08
#